data_AF-A0A2V6C2L0-F1
#
_entry.id   AF-A0A2V6C2L0-F1
#
_cell.length_a   1.000
_cell.length_b   1.000
_cell.length_c   1.000
_cell.angle_alpha   90.00
_cell.angle_beta   90.00
_cell.angle_gamma   90.00
#
_symmetry.space_group_name_H-M   'P 1'
#
loop_
_entity.id
_entity.type
_entity.pdbx_description
1 polymer ?
#
loop_
_entity_poly.entity_id
_entity_poly.type
_entity_poly.pdbx_seq_one_letter_code
_entity_poly.pdbx_strand_id
1 'polypeptide(L)'
;MAFLDFVSVVSILAAVVAAPFMLVGWSNMLVRPKERGIPVKSSLAFVGPVVIGLLCAGISTYVGQYRLAEFLDSASPHCTVSIDGRVAPNPAEVLDALRSIGDLPAHHSSPGSIFEVVISDPPRRFALWVARDSSDPREYWVFFPSPSKLAFRAALKTDIGHVKTSVFDGYGS
;
A
#
# COMPACT_ATOMS: atom_id res chain seq x y z
N MET A 1 3.91 4.86 9.93
CA MET A 1 3.97 4.03 8.73
C MET A 1 5.32 3.35 8.62
N ALA A 2 6.44 4.07 8.40
CA ALA A 2 7.77 3.47 8.27
C ALA A 2 8.14 2.36 9.29
N PHE A 3 7.78 2.51 10.58
CA PHE A 3 7.99 1.46 11.59
C PHE A 3 7.13 0.20 11.38
N LEU A 4 5.83 0.36 11.10
CA LEU A 4 4.92 -0.78 10.85
C LEU A 4 5.28 -1.50 9.55
N ASP A 5 5.67 -0.75 8.51
CA ASP A 5 6.13 -1.30 7.25
C ASP A 5 7.43 -2.10 7.46
N PHE A 6 8.37 -1.56 8.25
CA PHE A 6 9.59 -2.26 8.63
C PHE A 6 9.31 -3.56 9.39
N VAL A 7 8.44 -3.51 10.41
CA VAL A 7 8.03 -4.71 11.17
C VAL A 7 7.37 -5.73 10.25
N SER A 8 6.53 -5.29 9.30
CA SER A 8 5.89 -6.17 8.33
C SER A 8 6.93 -6.91 7.48
N VAL A 9 7.89 -6.18 6.89
CA VAL A 9 8.95 -6.75 6.06
C VAL A 9 9.80 -7.74 6.85
N VAL A 10 10.28 -7.37 8.03
CA VAL A 10 11.11 -8.24 8.87
C VAL A 10 10.36 -9.51 9.26
N SER A 11 9.06 -9.40 9.58
CA SER A 11 8.24 -10.55 9.95
C SER A 11 8.03 -11.51 8.77
N ILE A 12 7.81 -11.00 7.56
CA ILE A 12 7.71 -11.84 6.35
C ILE A 12 9.05 -12.51 6.04
N LEU A 13 10.18 -11.81 6.17
CA LEU A 13 11.50 -12.42 5.99
C LEU A 13 11.76 -13.54 7.00
N ALA A 14 11.40 -13.34 8.27
CA ALA A 14 11.49 -14.39 9.28
C ALA A 14 10.62 -15.61 8.93
N ALA A 15 9.41 -15.40 8.40
CA ALA A 15 8.56 -16.48 7.91
C ALA A 15 9.20 -17.25 6.75
N VAL A 16 9.82 -16.56 5.78
CA VAL A 16 10.53 -17.20 4.66
C VAL A 16 11.67 -18.09 5.16
N VAL A 17 12.43 -17.64 6.16
CA VAL A 17 13.49 -18.44 6.79
C VAL A 17 12.91 -19.63 7.57
N ALA A 18 11.74 -19.48 8.21
CA ALA A 18 11.08 -20.54 8.98
C ALA A 18 10.35 -21.57 8.10
N ALA A 19 9.98 -21.22 6.87
CA ALA A 19 9.25 -22.06 5.94
C ALA A 19 9.86 -23.47 5.73
N PRO A 20 11.17 -23.63 5.43
CA PRO A 20 11.77 -24.95 5.25
C PRO A 20 11.67 -25.82 6.51
N PHE A 21 11.78 -25.24 7.71
CA PHE A 21 11.66 -25.99 8.96
C PHE A 21 10.23 -26.49 9.19
N MET A 22 9.23 -25.68 8.84
CA MET A 22 7.83 -26.11 8.85
C MET A 22 7.61 -27.27 7.88
N LEU A 23 8.09 -27.15 6.63
CA LEU A 23 7.97 -28.20 5.62
C LEU A 23 8.61 -29.52 6.08
N VAL A 24 9.81 -29.47 6.67
CA VAL A 24 10.50 -30.65 7.22
C VAL A 24 9.73 -31.23 8.40
N GLY A 25 9.21 -30.39 9.30
CA GLY A 25 8.40 -30.84 10.44
C GLY A 25 7.16 -31.62 10.00
N TRP A 26 6.40 -31.06 9.06
CA TRP A 26 5.18 -31.67 8.54
C TRP A 26 5.46 -32.90 7.66
N SER A 27 6.50 -32.86 6.82
CA SER A 27 6.93 -34.02 6.02
C SER A 27 7.28 -35.21 6.93
N ASN A 28 8.02 -34.97 8.01
CA ASN A 28 8.35 -36.03 8.95
C ASN A 28 7.13 -36.59 9.69
N MET A 29 6.12 -35.78 9.97
CA MET A 29 4.84 -36.25 10.53
C MET A 29 4.08 -37.12 9.52
N LEU A 30 4.06 -36.76 8.23
CA LEU A 30 3.42 -37.55 7.18
C LEU A 30 4.13 -38.89 6.95
N VAL A 31 5.46 -38.91 6.99
CA VAL A 31 6.26 -40.13 6.79
C VAL A 31 6.23 -41.02 8.03
N ARG A 32 6.22 -40.46 9.25
CA ARG A 32 6.29 -41.21 10.51
C ARG A 32 5.25 -40.75 11.55
N PRO A 33 3.95 -40.92 11.28
CA PRO A 33 2.89 -40.37 12.12
C PRO A 33 2.81 -41.01 13.52
N LYS A 34 3.23 -42.27 13.67
CA LYS A 34 3.22 -42.99 14.97
C LYS A 34 4.36 -42.57 15.91
N GLU A 35 5.45 -42.02 15.39
CA GLU A 35 6.64 -41.64 16.18
C GLU A 35 6.69 -40.14 16.46
N ARG A 36 6.01 -39.32 15.65
CA ARG A 36 6.06 -37.86 15.75
C ARG A 36 4.68 -37.25 15.89
N GLY A 37 4.49 -36.46 16.94
CA GLY A 37 3.32 -35.59 17.10
C GLY A 37 3.36 -34.38 16.17
N ILE A 38 2.30 -33.57 16.22
CA ILE A 38 2.16 -32.35 15.41
C ILE A 38 3.36 -31.41 15.66
N PRO A 39 4.01 -30.87 14.62
CA PRO A 39 5.21 -30.05 14.76
C PRO A 39 4.86 -28.60 15.13
N VAL A 40 4.25 -28.40 16.31
CA VAL A 40 3.70 -27.12 16.78
C VAL A 40 4.74 -26.00 16.78
N LYS A 41 5.98 -26.28 17.18
CA LYS A 41 7.04 -25.26 17.28
C LYS A 41 7.42 -24.67 15.92
N SER A 42 7.63 -25.51 14.90
CA SER A 42 7.96 -25.04 13.56
C SER A 42 6.77 -24.37 12.88
N SER A 43 5.55 -24.84 13.16
CA SER A 43 4.32 -24.17 12.69
C SER A 43 4.20 -22.77 13.30
N LEU A 44 4.41 -22.61 14.61
CA LEU A 44 4.37 -21.30 15.27
C LEU A 44 5.48 -20.35 14.77
N ALA A 45 6.69 -20.87 14.57
CA ALA A 45 7.81 -20.09 14.04
C ALA A 45 7.56 -19.56 12.62
N PHE A 46 6.70 -20.23 11.83
CA PHE A 46 6.27 -19.76 10.53
C PHE A 46 5.03 -18.87 10.60
N VAL A 47 3.95 -19.37 11.21
CA VAL A 47 2.64 -18.70 11.23
C VAL A 47 2.68 -17.39 12.02
N GLY A 48 3.39 -17.35 13.14
CA GLY A 48 3.46 -16.15 13.99
C GLY A 48 3.96 -14.93 13.22
N PRO A 49 5.15 -14.98 12.59
CA PRO A 49 5.64 -13.87 11.78
C PRO A 49 4.77 -13.56 10.55
N VAL A 50 4.13 -14.55 9.91
CA VAL A 50 3.17 -14.29 8.81
C VAL A 50 2.00 -13.44 9.32
N VAL A 51 1.36 -13.84 10.41
CA VAL A 51 0.21 -13.12 10.98
C VAL A 51 0.60 -11.72 11.40
N ILE A 52 1.73 -11.56 12.11
CA ILE A 52 2.25 -10.24 12.50
C ILE A 52 2.52 -9.38 11.27
N GLY A 53 3.16 -9.94 10.25
CA GLY A 53 3.49 -9.23 9.02
C GLY A 53 2.26 -8.69 8.29
N LEU A 54 1.24 -9.54 8.14
CA LEU A 54 -0.03 -9.18 7.50
C LEU A 54 -0.82 -8.15 8.33
N LEU A 55 -0.89 -8.31 9.65
CA LEU A 55 -1.56 -7.35 10.53
C LEU A 55 -0.88 -5.97 10.48
N CYS A 56 0.44 -5.92 10.55
CA CYS A 56 1.18 -4.66 10.47
C CYS A 56 0.97 -3.96 9.11
N ALA A 57 0.97 -4.70 8.00
CA ALA A 57 0.69 -4.15 6.68
C ALA A 57 -0.75 -3.60 6.57
N GLY A 58 -1.73 -4.35 7.08
CA GLY A 58 -3.13 -3.91 7.10
C GLY A 58 -3.35 -2.66 7.95
N ILE A 59 -2.76 -2.62 9.15
CA ILE A 59 -2.84 -1.44 10.03
C ILE A 59 -2.15 -0.24 9.38
N SER A 60 -1.00 -0.43 8.73
CA SER A 60 -0.29 0.67 8.05
C SER A 60 -1.16 1.29 6.96
N THR A 61 -1.80 0.44 6.14
CA THR A 61 -2.73 0.85 5.08
C THR A 61 -3.93 1.60 5.66
N TYR A 62 -4.56 1.07 6.71
CA TYR A 62 -5.71 1.69 7.37
C TYR A 62 -5.39 3.06 8.00
N VAL A 63 -4.29 3.15 8.76
CA VAL A 63 -3.81 4.43 9.33
C VAL A 63 -3.53 5.43 8.21
N GLY A 64 -3.06 4.91 7.08
CA GLY A 64 -2.86 5.66 5.87
C GLY A 64 -4.13 6.30 5.33
N GLN A 65 -5.11 5.48 4.95
CA GLN A 65 -6.42 5.93 4.48
C GLN A 65 -7.05 6.96 5.44
N TYR A 66 -7.01 6.67 6.74
CA TYR A 66 -7.51 7.57 7.78
C TYR A 66 -6.83 8.94 7.75
N ARG A 67 -5.49 8.99 7.68
CA ARG A 67 -4.74 10.26 7.64
C ARG A 67 -5.00 11.06 6.38
N LEU A 68 -5.17 10.39 5.24
CA LEU A 68 -5.53 11.08 3.99
C LEU A 68 -6.93 11.67 4.10
N ALA A 69 -7.91 10.89 4.54
CA ALA A 69 -9.27 11.36 4.75
C ALA A 69 -9.31 12.55 5.72
N GLU A 70 -8.66 12.44 6.88
CA GLU A 70 -8.55 13.51 7.88
C GLU A 70 -7.91 14.78 7.30
N PHE A 71 -6.87 14.65 6.48
CA PHE A 71 -6.23 15.78 5.81
C PHE A 71 -7.19 16.44 4.80
N LEU A 72 -7.87 15.65 3.96
CA LEU A 72 -8.78 16.14 2.93
C LEU A 72 -10.05 16.80 3.49
N ASP A 73 -10.56 16.30 4.61
CA ASP A 73 -11.73 16.83 5.31
C ASP A 73 -11.44 18.15 6.01
N SER A 74 -10.20 18.31 6.49
CA SER A 74 -9.75 19.52 7.18
C SER A 74 -9.00 20.51 6.28
N ALA A 75 -8.87 20.22 4.98
CA ALA A 75 -8.16 21.08 4.03
C ALA A 75 -8.88 22.43 3.84
N SER A 76 -8.13 23.52 3.93
CA SER A 76 -8.69 24.85 3.70
C SER A 76 -9.10 25.06 2.23
N PRO A 77 -10.05 25.98 1.93
CA PRO A 77 -10.38 26.38 0.56
C PRO A 77 -9.20 26.98 -0.22
N HIS A 78 -8.13 27.38 0.47
CA HIS A 78 -6.92 27.97 -0.11
C HIS A 78 -5.77 26.96 -0.26
N CYS A 79 -6.03 25.67 -0.02
CA CYS A 79 -5.00 24.67 -0.22
C CYS A 79 -4.56 24.64 -1.70
N THR A 80 -3.28 24.36 -1.89
CA THR A 80 -2.68 24.24 -3.22
C THR A 80 -2.41 22.79 -3.50
N VAL A 81 -2.72 22.36 -4.72
CA VAL A 81 -2.39 21.02 -5.20
C VAL A 81 -1.33 21.17 -6.28
N SER A 82 -0.31 20.33 -6.23
CA SER A 82 0.70 20.25 -7.27
C SER A 82 0.89 18.81 -7.72
N ILE A 83 1.08 18.62 -9.02
CA ILE A 83 1.28 17.33 -9.66
C ILE A 83 2.66 17.36 -10.33
N ASP A 84 3.54 16.44 -9.95
CA ASP A 84 4.96 16.42 -10.32
C ASP A 84 5.62 17.82 -10.19
N GLY A 85 5.32 18.52 -9.09
CA GLY A 85 5.86 19.84 -8.77
C GLY A 85 5.23 21.02 -9.53
N ARG A 86 4.27 20.79 -10.43
CA ARG A 86 3.53 21.85 -11.13
C ARG A 86 2.18 22.08 -10.45
N VAL A 87 1.80 23.34 -10.23
CA VAL A 87 0.49 23.66 -9.65
C VAL A 87 -0.62 23.12 -10.55
N ALA A 88 -1.54 22.35 -9.97
CA ALA A 88 -2.68 21.82 -10.69
C ALA A 88 -3.63 22.97 -11.08
N PRO A 89 -4.11 23.03 -12.34
CA PRO A 89 -5.01 24.09 -12.79
C PRO A 89 -6.36 24.03 -12.05
N ASN A 90 -6.83 22.83 -11.69
CA ASN A 90 -8.10 22.59 -11.02
C ASN A 90 -7.88 21.85 -9.68
N PRO A 91 -7.36 22.51 -8.64
CA PRO A 91 -7.05 21.86 -7.37
C PRO A 91 -8.29 21.27 -6.69
N ALA A 92 -9.45 21.92 -6.81
CA ALA A 92 -10.71 21.43 -6.23
C ALA A 92 -11.13 20.07 -6.80
N GLU A 93 -11.08 19.91 -8.13
CA GLU A 93 -11.42 18.65 -8.80
C GLU A 93 -10.47 17.51 -8.39
N VAL A 94 -9.19 17.82 -8.20
CA VAL A 94 -8.20 16.84 -7.71
C VAL A 94 -8.54 16.39 -6.28
N LEU A 95 -8.88 17.32 -5.40
CA LEU A 95 -9.24 17.00 -4.01
C LEU A 95 -10.53 16.17 -3.95
N ASP A 96 -11.54 16.52 -4.76
CA ASP A 96 -12.79 15.77 -4.81
C ASP A 96 -12.58 14.35 -5.35
N ALA A 97 -11.70 14.18 -6.36
CA ALA A 97 -11.29 12.86 -6.82
C ALA A 97 -10.61 12.08 -5.67
N LEU A 98 -9.68 12.68 -4.94
CA LEU A 98 -9.01 12.02 -3.81
C LEU A 98 -9.96 11.70 -2.64
N ARG A 99 -11.03 12.48 -2.44
CA ARG A 99 -12.08 12.17 -1.45
C ARG A 99 -12.92 10.95 -1.84
N SER A 100 -12.99 10.64 -3.13
CA SER A 100 -13.72 9.47 -3.65
C SER A 100 -12.91 8.18 -3.67
N ILE A 101 -11.70 8.17 -3.08
CA ILE A 101 -10.88 6.96 -2.95
C ILE A 101 -11.65 5.90 -2.16
N GLY A 102 -11.66 4.69 -2.69
CA GLY A 102 -12.21 3.53 -2.00
C GLY A 102 -11.64 2.23 -2.56
N ASP A 103 -12.08 1.12 -1.98
CA ASP A 103 -11.73 -0.21 -2.46
C ASP A 103 -12.54 -0.51 -3.73
N LEU A 104 -11.86 -0.54 -4.88
CA LEU A 104 -12.46 -0.97 -6.15
C LEU A 104 -12.29 -2.49 -6.32
N PRO A 105 -13.18 -3.16 -7.08
CA PRO A 105 -13.08 -4.58 -7.34
C PRO A 105 -11.73 -4.96 -7.95
N ALA A 106 -11.03 -5.88 -7.30
CA ALA A 106 -9.74 -6.36 -7.76
C ALA A 106 -9.85 -6.97 -9.17
N HIS A 107 -9.00 -6.52 -10.07
CA HIS A 107 -8.83 -7.09 -11.40
C HIS A 107 -7.33 -7.20 -11.72
N HIS A 108 -6.99 -8.10 -12.65
CA HIS A 108 -5.60 -8.36 -13.00
C HIS A 108 -5.06 -7.24 -13.90
N SER A 109 -4.46 -6.23 -13.29
CA SER A 109 -3.80 -5.11 -13.95
C SER A 109 -2.48 -4.75 -13.27
N SER A 110 -1.75 -3.80 -13.86
CA SER A 110 -0.51 -3.30 -13.30
C SER A 110 -0.48 -1.77 -13.36
N PRO A 111 0.19 -1.11 -12.41
CA PRO A 111 0.37 0.34 -12.45
C PRO A 111 1.27 0.74 -13.63
N GLY A 112 0.79 1.67 -14.45
CA GLY A 112 1.45 2.22 -15.62
C GLY A 112 2.22 3.52 -15.32
N SER A 113 1.69 4.66 -15.78
CA SER A 113 2.28 5.98 -15.54
C SER A 113 2.17 6.38 -14.07
N ILE A 114 3.24 6.94 -13.51
CA ILE A 114 3.34 7.29 -12.09
C ILE A 114 3.73 8.76 -11.94
N PHE A 115 2.97 9.50 -11.15
CA PHE A 115 3.22 10.90 -10.83
C PHE A 115 3.01 11.20 -9.35
N GLU A 116 3.69 12.23 -8.83
CA GLU A 116 3.52 12.69 -7.45
C GLU A 116 2.36 13.68 -7.38
N VAL A 117 1.49 13.55 -6.37
CA VAL A 117 0.50 14.56 -6.02
C VAL A 117 0.84 15.10 -4.63
N VAL A 118 1.00 16.41 -4.52
CA VAL A 118 1.31 17.09 -3.27
C VAL A 118 0.23 18.12 -2.98
N ILE A 119 -0.42 17.96 -1.83
CA ILE A 119 -1.39 18.89 -1.29
C ILE A 119 -0.70 19.72 -0.19
N SER A 120 -0.72 21.03 -0.32
CA SER A 120 -0.11 21.96 0.63
C SER A 120 -1.18 22.90 1.19
N ASP A 121 -1.38 22.82 2.50
CA ASP A 121 -2.27 23.66 3.29
C ASP A 121 -1.49 24.15 4.52
N PRO A 122 -0.68 25.22 4.38
CA PRO A 122 0.32 25.61 5.36
C PRO A 122 -0.25 25.70 6.79
N PRO A 123 0.43 25.11 7.80
CA PRO A 123 1.78 24.53 7.74
C PRO A 123 1.85 23.07 7.27
N ARG A 124 0.71 22.47 6.89
CA ARG A 124 0.60 21.05 6.59
C ARG A 124 0.90 20.78 5.11
N ARG A 125 1.56 19.66 4.85
CA ARG A 125 1.84 19.17 3.51
C ARG A 125 1.64 17.66 3.48
N PHE A 126 0.93 17.18 2.47
CA PHE A 126 0.66 15.77 2.25
C PHE A 126 1.08 15.40 0.84
N ALA A 127 1.93 14.39 0.71
CA ALA A 127 2.39 13.88 -0.58
C ALA A 127 1.84 12.47 -0.81
N LEU A 128 1.55 12.15 -2.06
CA LEU A 128 0.97 10.90 -2.51
C LEU A 128 1.62 10.51 -3.83
N TRP A 129 1.70 9.21 -4.09
CA TRP A 129 1.97 8.70 -5.43
C TRP A 129 0.66 8.24 -6.05
N VAL A 130 0.47 8.57 -7.33
CA VAL A 130 -0.69 8.10 -8.10
C VAL A 130 -0.16 7.38 -9.32
N ALA A 131 -0.72 6.20 -9.59
CA ALA A 131 -0.40 5.41 -10.77
C ALA A 131 -1.65 5.12 -11.58
N ARG A 132 -1.59 5.28 -12.90
CA ARG A 132 -2.71 4.88 -13.78
C ARG A 132 -2.76 3.36 -13.91
N ASP A 133 -3.95 2.79 -13.88
CA ASP A 133 -4.16 1.37 -14.19
C ASP A 133 -3.87 1.08 -15.68
N SER A 134 -3.13 0.01 -15.97
CA SER A 134 -2.82 -0.41 -17.34
C SER A 134 -4.03 -0.89 -18.15
N SER A 135 -5.08 -1.35 -17.48
CA SER A 135 -6.25 -2.03 -18.05
C SER A 135 -7.47 -1.10 -18.13
N ASP A 136 -7.65 -0.19 -17.17
CA ASP A 136 -8.68 0.87 -17.22
C ASP A 136 -8.00 2.25 -17.19
N PRO A 137 -7.96 3.00 -18.31
CA PRO A 137 -7.28 4.30 -18.36
C PRO A 137 -7.93 5.37 -17.46
N ARG A 138 -9.13 5.11 -16.94
CA ARG A 138 -9.84 5.99 -16.01
C ARG A 138 -9.62 5.63 -14.54
N GLU A 139 -8.98 4.50 -14.26
CA GLU A 139 -8.69 4.05 -12.90
C GLU A 139 -7.27 4.44 -12.50
N TYR A 140 -7.15 4.97 -11.28
CA TYR A 140 -5.89 5.42 -10.72
C TYR A 140 -5.73 4.84 -9.32
N TRP A 141 -4.58 4.20 -9.10
CA TRP A 141 -4.19 3.63 -7.83
C TRP A 141 -3.46 4.70 -7.04
N VAL A 142 -3.88 4.93 -5.80
CA VAL A 142 -3.29 5.94 -4.93
C VAL A 142 -2.43 5.24 -3.88
N PHE A 143 -1.29 5.83 -3.55
CA PHE A 143 -0.33 5.24 -2.62
C PHE A 143 0.29 6.29 -1.70
N PHE A 144 0.78 5.84 -0.54
CA PHE A 144 1.56 6.69 0.38
C PHE A 144 2.80 7.27 -0.28
N PRO A 145 3.28 8.45 0.19
CA PRO A 145 4.54 9.00 -0.25
C PRO A 145 5.66 8.02 0.13
N SER A 146 6.28 7.50 -0.91
CA SER A 146 7.52 6.74 -0.83
C SER A 146 8.71 7.70 -0.90
N PRO A 147 9.83 7.46 -0.19
CA PRO A 147 11.01 8.31 -0.25
C PRO A 147 11.62 8.43 -1.66
N SER A 148 11.24 7.56 -2.60
CA SER A 148 11.61 7.69 -4.01
C SER A 148 10.65 6.93 -4.94
N LYS A 149 10.62 7.30 -6.23
CA LYS A 149 9.94 6.52 -7.29
C LYS A 149 10.44 5.07 -7.37
N LEU A 150 11.70 4.81 -7.03
CA LEU A 150 12.29 3.46 -7.07
C LEU A 150 11.77 2.59 -5.92
N ALA A 151 11.76 3.14 -4.70
CA ALA A 151 11.17 2.49 -3.53
C ALA A 151 9.66 2.27 -3.73
N PHE A 152 8.99 3.21 -4.39
CA PHE A 152 7.60 3.08 -4.78
C PHE A 152 7.36 1.91 -5.73
N ARG A 153 8.16 1.77 -6.81
CA ARG A 153 8.07 0.64 -7.74
C ARG A 153 8.28 -0.72 -7.07
N ALA A 154 9.14 -0.78 -6.06
CA ALA A 154 9.33 -1.98 -5.26
C ALA A 154 8.13 -2.27 -4.33
N ALA A 155 7.34 -1.26 -3.98
CA ALA A 155 6.26 -1.28 -3.00
C ALA A 155 4.84 -1.20 -3.62
N LEU A 156 4.69 -1.47 -4.92
CA LEU A 156 3.43 -1.40 -5.68
C LEU A 156 2.32 -2.39 -5.24
N LYS A 157 2.44 -2.99 -4.05
CA LYS A 157 1.50 -3.99 -3.53
C LYS A 157 0.61 -3.50 -2.39
N THR A 158 0.81 -2.26 -1.96
CA THR A 158 0.08 -1.63 -0.85
C THR A 158 -0.36 -0.25 -1.30
N ASP A 159 -1.28 -0.22 -2.25
CA ASP A 159 -2.09 0.97 -2.50
C ASP A 159 -2.99 1.24 -1.30
N ILE A 160 -3.52 2.46 -1.25
CA ILE A 160 -4.40 2.93 -0.18
C ILE A 160 -5.84 3.01 -0.66
N GLY A 161 -6.13 2.44 -1.83
CA GLY A 161 -7.38 2.56 -2.54
C GLY A 161 -7.20 3.17 -3.92
N HIS A 162 -8.27 3.07 -4.69
CA HIS A 162 -8.31 3.46 -6.09
C HIS A 162 -9.38 4.53 -6.30
N VAL A 163 -9.24 5.29 -7.38
CA VAL A 163 -10.20 6.31 -7.82
C VAL A 163 -10.44 6.19 -9.32
N LYS A 164 -11.72 6.30 -9.74
CA LYS A 164 -12.08 6.44 -11.15
C LYS A 164 -12.36 7.90 -11.48
N THR A 165 -11.51 8.51 -12.30
CA THR A 165 -11.61 9.94 -12.64
C THR A 165 -10.89 10.25 -13.94
N SER A 166 -11.32 11.30 -14.64
CA SER A 166 -10.58 11.87 -15.77
C SER A 166 -9.69 13.04 -15.36
N VAL A 167 -9.75 13.47 -14.09
CA VAL A 167 -9.01 14.65 -13.59
C VAL A 167 -7.50 14.46 -13.71
N PHE A 168 -7.04 13.21 -13.66
CA PHE A 168 -5.63 12.86 -13.81
C PHE A 168 -5.19 12.60 -15.25
N ASP A 169 -6.09 12.78 -16.23
CA ASP A 169 -5.75 12.58 -17.62
C ASP A 169 -4.75 13.63 -18.10
N GLY A 170 -3.62 13.16 -18.65
CA GLY A 170 -2.54 14.02 -19.12
C GLY A 170 -1.39 14.22 -18.13
N TYR A 171 -1.46 13.65 -16.93
CA TYR A 171 -0.34 13.59 -16.01
C TYR A 171 0.40 12.25 -16.08
N GLY A 172 1.69 12.26 -15.75
CA GLY A 172 2.54 11.06 -15.76
C GLY A 172 3.04 10.58 -17.13
N SER A 173 3.03 11.46 -18.15
CA SER A 173 3.68 11.24 -19.45
C SER A 173 5.20 11.21 -19.36
#